data_AF-I4AIU3-F1
#
_entry.id   AF-I4AIU3-F1
#
_cell.length_a   1.000
_cell.length_b   1.000
_cell.length_c   1.000
_cell.angle_alpha   90.00
_cell.angle_beta   90.00
_cell.angle_gamma   90.00
#
_symmetry.space_group_name_H-M   'P 1'
#
loop_
_entity.id
_entity.type
_entity.pdbx_description
1 polymer ?
#
loop_
_entity_poly.entity_id
_entity_poly.type
_entity_poly.pdbx_seq_one_letter_code
_entity_poly.pdbx_strand_id
1 'polypeptide(L)'
;MTKSKIFIIAFVVLCLIGVSLYGYEYFTNKSNIEKADSLYKEGKFDEAMPYYKKAQRGLFGTHDYEAWAGEFDIQRLKKDIFPTFKRATNALKNDNTDSLLVAFSNLKSITMNNGSYRIKSVSFDKKIIAQQEIAQDKIITLAKKSEQQNPAEAIKLYSVFGYKDDEYKEYQAKIKSLNKNAFLQKYNEKEYLAALSFYEKMDDVDREKYKIELKEPANHSLLEAAKQSKDFALTSYMNGEMKDVERVTKLLLKVDSTSTYAPAAKTELENLNQEVAYKMGTEEYKAENLDESLHFFAQIPPESPHYDDSKSKIAEISKKLEKEHKDTQLTKKRTEAYAEVKKQLSPYLNNKSSYSVILADSEEANKKFKYTVVYQNGTTPTTKTTDFLKVTDSTYDFFLDDVGMEILSNKGQQITQAGYSNYVGNSQYGTWKENDDGSFWEFYGKYAMLSTLMNSNRIYRDDYNTYNRYYRTSSRPYYGSVYVPLKSAVKQTPRFKQTVANRSQKSWFYSKSAPSRSSSKSTASTSSKSWYYGKQPAKRSSYTSKSTASNRSSYGRSSTASSSSGSYSSGSSSSNKGYKSTSTSSSSSSSSSGYRSSSSSSSRSSSSSSSRTTRSSSSSSRSRSSSSGGK
;
A
#
# COMPACT_ATOMS: atom_id res chain seq x y z
N MET A 1 100.66 -23.73 24.24
CA MET A 1 99.40 -22.97 24.14
C MET A 1 98.26 -23.86 24.63
N THR A 2 97.48 -23.48 25.64
CA THR A 2 96.40 -24.33 26.16
C THR A 2 95.24 -24.41 25.14
N LYS A 3 94.55 -25.55 25.03
CA LYS A 3 93.43 -25.75 24.10
C LYS A 3 92.38 -24.62 24.18
N SER A 4 92.17 -24.07 25.37
CA SER A 4 91.30 -22.90 25.61
C SER A 4 91.75 -21.63 24.87
N LYS A 5 93.06 -21.33 24.79
CA LYS A 5 93.56 -20.14 24.06
C LYS A 5 93.39 -20.28 22.54
N ILE A 6 93.55 -21.49 22.01
CA ILE A 6 93.32 -21.76 20.57
C ILE A 6 91.84 -21.60 20.24
N PHE A 7 90.94 -22.10 21.10
CA PHE A 7 89.50 -21.93 20.93
C PHE A 7 89.05 -20.47 20.96
N ILE A 8 89.57 -19.67 21.90
CA ILE A 8 89.22 -18.24 21.99
C ILE A 8 89.70 -17.48 20.75
N ILE A 9 90.92 -17.74 20.26
CA ILE A 9 91.42 -17.09 19.04
C ILE A 9 90.60 -17.51 17.82
N ALA A 10 90.30 -18.80 17.68
CA ALA A 10 89.45 -19.29 16.60
C ALA A 10 88.05 -18.65 16.64
N PHE A 11 87.45 -18.51 17.83
CA PHE A 11 86.15 -17.87 18.02
C PHE A 11 86.20 -16.37 17.65
N VAL A 12 87.21 -15.63 18.10
CA VAL A 12 87.36 -14.20 17.76
C VAL A 12 87.55 -14.00 16.26
N VAL A 13 88.35 -14.85 15.60
CA VAL A 13 88.51 -14.81 14.14
C VAL A 13 87.19 -15.11 13.43
N LEU A 14 86.42 -16.09 13.90
CA LEU A 14 85.09 -16.41 13.37
C LEU A 14 84.09 -15.25 13.54
N CYS A 15 84.11 -14.57 14.70
CA CYS A 15 83.30 -13.39 14.93
C CYS A 15 83.69 -12.22 14.01
N LEU A 16 84.99 -11.97 13.81
CA LEU A 16 85.45 -10.92 12.90
C LEU A 16 85.05 -11.21 11.45
N ILE A 17 85.20 -12.47 11.00
CA ILE A 17 84.73 -12.90 9.67
C ILE A 17 83.21 -12.73 9.56
N GLY A 18 82.45 -13.11 10.58
CA GLY A 18 81.00 -12.94 10.64
C GLY A 18 80.58 -11.47 10.52
N VAL A 19 81.23 -10.56 11.24
CA VAL A 19 80.94 -9.11 11.19
C VAL A 19 81.31 -8.51 9.83
N SER A 20 82.43 -8.91 9.23
CA SER A 20 82.82 -8.45 7.88
C SER A 20 81.87 -8.95 6.79
N LEU A 21 81.45 -10.22 6.85
CA LEU A 21 80.47 -10.79 5.93
C LEU A 21 79.10 -10.11 6.07
N TYR A 22 78.65 -9.88 7.31
CA TYR A 22 77.42 -9.16 7.60
C TYR A 22 77.46 -7.72 7.06
N GLY A 23 78.56 -7.00 7.28
CA GLY A 23 78.73 -5.62 6.79
C GLY A 23 78.71 -5.55 5.26
N TYR A 24 79.44 -6.44 4.58
CA TYR A 24 79.45 -6.50 3.12
C TYR A 24 78.06 -6.78 2.53
N GLU A 25 77.35 -7.73 3.12
CA GLU A 25 75.99 -8.07 2.69
C GLU A 25 75.01 -6.90 2.93
N TYR A 26 75.11 -6.23 4.09
CA TYR A 26 74.29 -5.07 4.41
C TYR A 26 74.45 -3.95 3.37
N PHE A 27 75.69 -3.58 3.01
CA PHE A 27 75.94 -2.51 2.03
C PHE A 27 75.50 -2.88 0.62
N THR A 28 75.69 -4.15 0.21
CA THR A 28 75.28 -4.60 -1.12
C THR A 28 73.76 -4.70 -1.26
N ASN A 29 73.06 -5.19 -0.24
CA ASN A 29 71.59 -5.22 -0.22
C ASN A 29 71.00 -3.82 -0.19
N LYS A 30 71.56 -2.92 0.64
CA LYS A 30 71.14 -1.51 0.67
C LYS A 30 71.29 -0.83 -0.70
N SER A 31 72.43 -1.01 -1.38
CA SER A 31 72.64 -0.44 -2.71
C SER A 31 71.67 -1.02 -3.76
N ASN A 32 71.37 -2.32 -3.69
CA ASN A 32 70.38 -2.94 -4.57
C ASN A 32 68.97 -2.36 -4.33
N ILE A 33 68.58 -2.15 -3.06
CA ILE A 33 67.29 -1.55 -2.70
C ILE A 33 67.21 -0.10 -3.17
N GLU A 34 68.23 0.73 -2.91
CA GLU A 34 68.26 2.13 -3.36
C GLU A 34 68.13 2.24 -4.89
N LYS A 35 68.80 1.34 -5.62
CA LYS A 35 68.68 1.27 -7.08
C LYS A 35 67.30 0.80 -7.53
N ALA A 36 66.73 -0.19 -6.85
CA ALA A 36 65.38 -0.68 -7.12
C ALA A 36 64.32 0.41 -6.87
N ASP A 37 64.43 1.14 -5.76
CA ASP A 37 63.60 2.30 -5.41
C ASP A 37 63.71 3.41 -6.46
N SER A 38 64.91 3.71 -6.94
CA SER A 38 65.13 4.71 -8.00
C SER A 38 64.44 4.32 -9.29
N LEU A 39 64.66 3.08 -9.77
CA LEU A 39 64.03 2.56 -10.97
C LEU A 39 62.51 2.50 -10.84
N TYR A 40 62.00 2.17 -9.65
CA TYR A 40 60.58 2.19 -9.34
C TYR A 40 60.00 3.60 -9.40
N LYS A 41 60.68 4.60 -8.81
CA LYS A 41 60.26 6.02 -8.85
C LYS A 41 60.19 6.54 -10.29
N GLU A 42 61.09 6.07 -11.16
CA GLU A 42 61.06 6.35 -12.61
C GLU A 42 59.92 5.61 -13.34
N GLY A 43 59.35 4.57 -12.75
CA GLY A 43 58.33 3.71 -13.36
C GLY A 43 58.89 2.56 -14.22
N LYS A 44 60.17 2.25 -14.08
CA LYS A 44 60.87 1.14 -14.74
C LYS A 44 60.72 -0.15 -13.93
N PHE A 45 59.49 -0.62 -13.77
CA PHE A 45 59.14 -1.72 -12.86
C PHE A 45 59.81 -3.06 -13.23
N ASP A 46 59.96 -3.35 -14.52
CA ASP A 46 60.63 -4.56 -15.00
C ASP A 46 62.12 -4.56 -14.69
N GLU A 47 62.75 -3.38 -14.72
CA GLU A 47 64.16 -3.20 -14.37
C GLU A 47 64.38 -3.18 -12.86
N ALA A 48 63.42 -2.69 -12.06
CA ALA A 48 63.50 -2.66 -10.60
C ALA A 48 63.38 -4.06 -9.95
N MET A 49 62.51 -4.92 -10.51
CA MET A 49 62.21 -6.26 -10.00
C MET A 49 63.45 -7.15 -9.73
N PRO A 50 64.43 -7.30 -10.65
CA PRO A 50 65.61 -8.12 -10.38
C PRO A 50 66.46 -7.58 -9.22
N TYR A 51 66.46 -6.26 -8.95
CA TYR A 51 67.21 -5.69 -7.83
C TYR A 51 66.55 -5.99 -6.48
N TYR A 52 65.22 -5.91 -6.38
CA TYR A 52 64.49 -6.36 -5.19
C TYR A 52 64.71 -7.85 -4.91
N LYS A 53 64.63 -8.71 -5.94
CA LYS A 53 64.90 -10.14 -5.81
C LYS A 53 66.34 -10.45 -5.41
N LYS A 54 67.30 -9.63 -5.85
CA LYS A 54 68.71 -9.76 -5.46
C LYS A 54 68.91 -9.38 -3.99
N ALA A 55 68.23 -8.33 -3.52
CA ALA A 55 68.26 -7.92 -2.12
C ALA A 55 67.59 -8.93 -1.17
N GLN A 56 66.58 -9.67 -1.64
CA GLN A 56 65.86 -10.70 -0.87
C GLN A 56 66.67 -12.00 -0.64
N ARG A 57 67.74 -12.23 -1.41
CA ARG A 57 68.55 -13.47 -1.31
C ARG A 57 69.75 -13.33 -0.36
N GLY A 58 69.77 -12.29 0.49
CA GLY A 58 70.80 -12.13 1.50
C GLY A 58 70.86 -13.31 2.48
N LEU A 59 72.05 -13.69 2.91
CA LEU A 59 72.29 -14.75 3.90
C LEU A 59 71.74 -14.39 5.30
N PHE A 60 71.67 -13.10 5.64
CA PHE A 60 71.31 -12.60 6.98
C PHE A 60 69.93 -11.96 7.08
N GLY A 61 69.16 -11.92 5.98
CA GLY A 61 67.76 -11.45 5.96
C GLY A 61 67.54 -9.98 6.39
N THR A 62 68.58 -9.15 6.37
CA THR A 62 68.58 -7.81 7.00
C THR A 62 67.62 -6.81 6.36
N HIS A 63 67.17 -7.05 5.13
CA HIS A 63 66.23 -6.20 4.40
C HIS A 63 65.09 -6.96 3.73
N ASP A 64 64.79 -8.18 4.19
CA ASP A 64 63.77 -9.04 3.57
C ASP A 64 62.40 -8.37 3.54
N TYR A 65 62.06 -7.59 4.56
CA TYR A 65 60.78 -6.88 4.63
C TYR A 65 60.66 -5.74 3.61
N GLU A 66 61.72 -4.95 3.42
CA GLU A 66 61.72 -3.82 2.47
C GLU A 66 61.72 -4.32 1.02
N ALA A 67 62.51 -5.37 0.73
CA ALA A 67 62.52 -6.02 -0.57
C ALA A 67 61.19 -6.72 -0.88
N TRP A 68 60.60 -7.40 0.10
CA TRP A 68 59.29 -8.07 -0.03
C TRP A 68 58.15 -7.07 -0.23
N ALA A 69 58.14 -5.95 0.50
CA ALA A 69 57.16 -4.89 0.32
C ALA A 69 57.26 -4.28 -1.09
N GLY A 70 58.47 -4.02 -1.59
CA GLY A 70 58.69 -3.52 -2.95
C GLY A 70 58.23 -4.51 -4.04
N GLU A 71 58.54 -5.80 -3.90
CA GLU A 71 58.07 -6.83 -4.83
C GLU A 71 56.54 -6.98 -4.80
N PHE A 72 55.94 -6.99 -3.61
CA PHE A 72 54.49 -7.05 -3.42
C PHE A 72 53.76 -5.89 -4.09
N ASP A 73 54.26 -4.66 -3.90
CA ASP A 73 53.70 -3.45 -4.50
C ASP A 73 53.77 -3.51 -6.04
N ILE A 74 54.89 -3.97 -6.62
CA ILE A 74 55.00 -4.14 -8.08
C ILE A 74 54.04 -5.21 -8.61
N GLN A 75 53.90 -6.35 -7.92
CA GLN A 75 53.00 -7.41 -8.36
C GLN A 75 51.53 -6.96 -8.33
N ARG A 76 51.14 -6.20 -7.30
CA ARG A 76 49.79 -5.63 -7.21
C ARG A 76 49.55 -4.57 -8.29
N LEU A 77 50.52 -3.71 -8.57
CA LEU A 77 50.46 -2.77 -9.69
C LEU A 77 50.24 -3.49 -11.02
N LYS A 78 50.97 -4.58 -11.27
CA LYS A 78 50.85 -5.38 -12.49
C LYS A 78 49.51 -6.11 -12.62
N LYS A 79 49.01 -6.67 -11.52
CA LYS A 79 47.81 -7.51 -11.53
C LYS A 79 46.52 -6.68 -11.55
N ASP A 80 46.46 -5.61 -10.75
CA ASP A 80 45.21 -4.93 -10.47
C ASP A 80 45.15 -3.56 -11.16
N ILE A 81 46.25 -2.80 -11.10
CA ILE A 81 46.24 -1.39 -11.51
C ILE A 81 46.48 -1.22 -13.01
N PHE A 82 47.51 -1.83 -13.61
CA PHE A 82 47.74 -1.68 -15.06
C PHE A 82 46.60 -2.21 -15.94
N PRO A 83 45.98 -3.37 -15.67
CA PRO A 83 44.85 -3.82 -16.48
C PRO A 83 43.64 -2.90 -16.33
N THR A 84 43.42 -2.34 -15.15
CA THR A 84 42.32 -1.39 -14.89
C THR A 84 42.58 -0.05 -15.56
N PHE A 85 43.81 0.47 -15.47
CA PHE A 85 44.25 1.67 -16.19
C PHE A 85 44.12 1.48 -17.71
N LYS A 86 44.61 0.37 -18.27
CA LYS A 86 44.49 0.05 -19.70
C LYS A 86 43.04 -0.06 -20.16
N ARG A 87 42.16 -0.69 -19.36
CA ARG A 87 40.72 -0.75 -19.63
C ARG A 87 40.09 0.64 -19.63
N ALA A 88 40.44 1.48 -18.65
CA ALA A 88 39.96 2.86 -18.59
C ALA A 88 40.44 3.67 -19.80
N THR A 89 41.73 3.63 -20.15
CA THR A 89 42.27 4.32 -21.33
C THR A 89 41.61 3.86 -22.64
N ASN A 90 41.33 2.56 -22.78
CA ASN A 90 40.61 2.05 -23.95
C ASN A 90 39.14 2.52 -23.97
N ALA A 91 38.48 2.54 -22.82
CA ALA A 91 37.11 3.03 -22.69
C ALA A 91 37.02 4.55 -22.97
N LEU A 92 38.05 5.33 -22.64
CA LEU A 92 38.14 6.77 -22.97
C LEU A 92 38.22 7.06 -24.48
N LYS A 93 38.61 6.08 -25.29
CA LYS A 93 38.57 6.21 -26.76
C LYS A 93 37.17 6.09 -27.33
N ASN A 94 36.22 5.55 -26.56
CA ASN A 94 34.82 5.45 -26.94
C ASN A 94 34.06 6.66 -26.38
N ASP A 95 33.25 7.32 -27.21
CA ASP A 95 32.42 8.45 -26.78
C ASP A 95 31.06 8.00 -26.21
N ASN A 96 30.86 6.69 -25.97
CA ASN A 96 29.70 6.17 -25.25
C ASN A 96 29.73 6.59 -23.76
N THR A 97 28.66 7.27 -23.34
CA THR A 97 28.36 7.69 -21.97
C THR A 97 28.73 6.61 -20.93
N ASP A 98 28.26 5.37 -21.09
CA ASP A 98 28.50 4.32 -20.08
C ASP A 98 29.98 3.91 -19.99
N SER A 99 30.68 3.86 -21.13
CA SER A 99 32.11 3.56 -21.18
C SER A 99 32.93 4.63 -20.46
N LEU A 100 32.58 5.90 -20.64
CA LEU A 100 33.25 7.04 -20.00
C LEU A 100 33.03 7.05 -18.48
N LEU A 101 31.80 6.76 -18.03
CA LEU A 101 31.50 6.69 -16.59
C LEU A 101 32.26 5.55 -15.91
N VAL A 102 32.34 4.38 -16.55
CA VAL A 102 33.13 3.24 -16.05
C VAL A 102 34.61 3.57 -16.04
N ALA A 103 35.12 4.23 -17.09
CA ALA A 103 36.52 4.65 -17.17
C ALA A 103 36.90 5.60 -16.04
N PHE A 104 36.08 6.64 -15.82
CA PHE A 104 36.30 7.64 -14.78
C PHE A 104 36.26 7.04 -13.37
N SER A 105 35.25 6.19 -13.09
CA SER A 105 35.16 5.48 -11.81
C SER A 105 36.38 4.60 -11.54
N ASN A 106 36.82 3.85 -12.55
CA ASN A 106 38.02 3.01 -12.46
C ASN A 106 39.27 3.85 -12.17
N LEU A 107 39.49 4.97 -12.86
CA LEU A 107 40.63 5.85 -12.62
C LEU A 107 40.60 6.44 -11.21
N LYS A 108 39.43 6.89 -10.74
CA LYS A 108 39.25 7.43 -9.38
C LYS A 108 39.57 6.41 -8.29
N SER A 109 39.15 5.15 -8.50
CA SER A 109 39.45 4.06 -7.57
C SER A 109 40.95 3.76 -7.44
N ILE A 110 41.71 3.94 -8.53
CA ILE A 110 43.17 3.79 -8.54
C ILE A 110 43.80 4.89 -7.67
N THR A 111 43.40 6.15 -7.85
CA THR A 111 43.94 7.29 -7.08
C THR A 111 43.66 7.17 -5.59
N MET A 112 42.46 6.74 -5.19
CA MET A 112 42.08 6.61 -3.77
C MET A 112 42.85 5.51 -3.04
N ASN A 113 43.13 4.39 -3.71
CA ASN A 113 43.90 3.28 -3.12
C ASN A 113 45.42 3.54 -3.07
N ASN A 114 45.89 4.59 -3.74
CA ASN A 114 47.31 4.91 -3.86
C ASN A 114 47.95 5.43 -2.55
N GLY A 115 47.13 5.76 -1.55
CA GLY A 115 47.60 6.13 -0.20
C GLY A 115 48.18 4.97 0.61
N SER A 116 48.02 3.72 0.15
CA SER A 116 48.44 2.51 0.89
C SER A 116 49.81 1.94 0.49
N TYR A 117 50.42 2.42 -0.60
CA TYR A 117 51.73 1.93 -1.07
C TYR A 117 52.87 2.69 -0.39
N ARG A 118 53.93 1.96 0.00
CA ARG A 118 55.11 2.59 0.61
C ARG A 118 55.91 3.40 -0.39
N ILE A 119 55.92 2.96 -1.65
CA ILE A 119 56.67 3.62 -2.73
C ILE A 119 55.68 4.13 -3.77
N LYS A 120 55.63 5.46 -3.95
CA LYS A 120 54.78 6.12 -4.94
C LYS A 120 55.54 6.32 -6.24
N SER A 121 55.00 5.81 -7.35
CA SER A 121 55.58 6.04 -8.68
C SER A 121 55.12 7.39 -9.22
N VAL A 122 55.99 8.39 -9.14
CA VAL A 122 55.69 9.77 -9.56
C VAL A 122 55.31 9.84 -11.06
N SER A 123 55.92 9.01 -11.90
CA SER A 123 55.64 9.00 -13.35
C SER A 123 54.30 8.36 -13.69
N PHE A 124 53.86 7.35 -12.92
CA PHE A 124 52.59 6.68 -13.15
C PHE A 124 51.41 7.50 -12.61
N ASP A 125 51.57 8.16 -11.47
CA ASP A 125 50.57 9.07 -10.91
C ASP A 125 50.24 10.21 -11.87
N LYS A 126 51.27 10.81 -12.50
CA LYS A 126 51.08 11.83 -13.54
C LYS A 126 50.26 11.32 -14.73
N LYS A 127 50.48 10.07 -15.16
CA LYS A 127 49.70 9.46 -16.25
C LYS A 127 48.25 9.20 -15.85
N ILE A 128 48.00 8.78 -14.61
CA ILE A 128 46.63 8.59 -14.09
C ILE A 128 45.89 9.93 -14.04
N ILE A 129 46.53 10.96 -13.48
CA ILE A 129 45.96 12.31 -13.38
C ILE A 129 45.62 12.85 -14.77
N ALA A 130 46.54 12.76 -15.74
CA ALA A 130 46.29 13.22 -17.11
C ALA A 130 45.10 12.48 -17.77
N GLN A 131 44.91 11.19 -17.51
CA GLN A 131 43.76 10.45 -18.03
C GLN A 131 42.45 10.81 -17.29
N GLN A 132 42.52 11.18 -16.01
CA GLN A 132 41.36 11.67 -15.25
C GLN A 132 40.87 13.01 -15.79
N GLU A 133 41.79 13.93 -16.10
CA GLU A 133 41.48 15.23 -16.70
C GLU A 133 40.79 15.06 -18.06
N ILE A 134 41.34 14.20 -18.94
CA ILE A 134 40.72 13.88 -20.24
C ILE A 134 39.32 13.29 -20.06
N ALA A 135 39.13 12.41 -19.10
CA ALA A 135 37.85 11.79 -18.81
C ALA A 135 36.82 12.80 -18.30
N GLN A 136 37.24 13.69 -17.39
CA GLN A 136 36.43 14.78 -16.85
C GLN A 136 35.97 15.72 -17.96
N ASP A 137 36.88 16.19 -18.81
CA ASP A 137 36.55 17.08 -19.93
C ASP A 137 35.54 16.46 -20.90
N LYS A 138 35.71 15.17 -21.22
CA LYS A 138 34.76 14.44 -22.06
C LYS A 138 33.38 14.32 -21.41
N ILE A 139 33.31 13.96 -20.13
CA ILE A 139 32.06 13.84 -19.38
C ILE A 139 31.36 15.20 -19.33
N ILE A 140 32.08 16.29 -19.04
CA ILE A 140 31.53 17.65 -19.00
C ILE A 140 30.99 18.06 -20.37
N THR A 141 31.74 17.78 -21.44
CA THR A 141 31.34 18.12 -22.80
C THR A 141 30.06 17.38 -23.20
N LEU A 142 29.95 16.09 -22.89
CA LEU A 142 28.74 15.31 -23.13
C LEU A 142 27.58 15.79 -22.26
N ALA A 143 27.82 16.07 -20.98
CA ALA A 143 26.79 16.54 -20.07
C ALA A 143 26.16 17.83 -20.59
N LYS A 144 26.97 18.81 -20.99
CA LYS A 144 26.54 20.08 -21.61
C LYS A 144 25.70 19.86 -22.86
N LYS A 145 26.11 18.92 -23.73
CA LYS A 145 25.34 18.58 -24.94
C LYS A 145 23.98 17.96 -24.59
N SER A 146 23.94 17.12 -23.56
CA SER A 146 22.71 16.46 -23.10
C SER A 146 21.77 17.38 -22.32
N GLU A 147 22.21 18.54 -21.81
CA GLU A 147 21.34 19.46 -21.05
C GLU A 147 20.07 19.87 -21.82
N GLN A 148 20.20 20.08 -23.13
CA GLN A 148 19.08 20.48 -23.98
C GLN A 148 18.35 19.29 -24.62
N GLN A 149 19.05 18.18 -24.84
CA GLN A 149 18.52 17.02 -25.59
C GLN A 149 17.89 15.95 -24.69
N ASN A 150 18.52 15.69 -23.54
CA ASN A 150 18.15 14.64 -22.60
C ASN A 150 18.62 14.99 -21.17
N PRO A 151 17.85 15.80 -20.42
CA PRO A 151 18.23 16.27 -19.09
C PRO A 151 18.57 15.13 -18.11
N ALA A 152 17.90 13.97 -18.22
CA ALA A 152 18.17 12.81 -17.38
C ALA A 152 19.58 12.24 -17.60
N GLU A 153 20.07 12.24 -18.84
CA GLU A 153 21.43 11.82 -19.17
C GLU A 153 22.47 12.83 -18.69
N ALA A 154 22.18 14.13 -18.80
CA ALA A 154 23.04 15.18 -18.24
C ALA A 154 23.18 15.03 -16.71
N ILE A 155 22.08 14.76 -16.00
CA ILE A 155 22.10 14.50 -14.55
C ILE A 155 22.96 13.26 -14.22
N LYS A 156 22.80 12.16 -14.98
CA LYS A 156 23.61 10.95 -14.80
C LYS A 156 25.11 11.26 -14.97
N LEU A 157 25.49 12.03 -15.99
CA LEU A 157 26.87 12.42 -16.24
C LEU A 157 27.45 13.32 -15.13
N TYR A 158 26.72 14.35 -14.69
CA TYR A 158 27.17 15.23 -13.61
C TYR A 158 27.25 14.54 -12.24
N SER A 159 26.46 13.49 -12.00
CA SER A 159 26.43 12.78 -10.70
C SER A 159 27.73 12.04 -10.34
N VAL A 160 28.66 11.89 -11.29
CA VAL A 160 29.90 11.14 -11.10
C VAL A 160 31.01 11.99 -10.45
N PHE A 161 30.88 13.31 -10.48
CA PHE A 161 31.77 14.24 -9.76
C PHE A 161 31.52 14.17 -8.24
N GLY A 162 32.58 14.26 -7.44
CA GLY A 162 32.49 14.11 -5.98
C GLY A 162 32.38 15.46 -5.27
N TYR A 163 31.94 15.43 -4.00
CA TYR A 163 31.82 16.62 -3.13
C TYR A 163 33.09 17.48 -2.96
N LYS A 164 34.26 16.94 -3.29
CA LYS A 164 35.56 17.63 -3.14
C LYS A 164 35.96 18.43 -4.37
N ASP A 165 35.26 18.28 -5.49
CA ASP A 165 35.57 19.02 -6.71
C ASP A 165 34.95 20.42 -6.56
N ASP A 166 35.71 21.51 -6.66
CA ASP A 166 35.14 22.87 -6.50
C ASP A 166 34.04 23.16 -7.55
N GLU A 167 34.15 22.51 -8.71
CA GLU A 167 33.15 22.49 -9.79
C GLU A 167 31.86 21.74 -9.41
N TYR A 168 31.90 20.86 -8.39
CA TYR A 168 30.73 20.11 -7.92
C TYR A 168 29.59 21.01 -7.45
N LYS A 169 29.91 22.17 -6.86
CA LYS A 169 28.90 23.15 -6.46
C LYS A 169 28.16 23.73 -7.68
N GLU A 170 28.89 23.99 -8.76
CA GLU A 170 28.31 24.45 -10.02
C GLU A 170 27.46 23.34 -10.68
N TYR A 171 27.94 22.09 -10.66
CA TYR A 171 27.19 20.95 -11.18
C TYR A 171 25.94 20.65 -10.36
N GLN A 172 25.98 20.79 -9.04
CA GLN A 172 24.77 20.69 -8.22
C GLN A 172 23.74 21.77 -8.58
N ALA A 173 24.18 23.01 -8.82
CA ALA A 173 23.27 24.07 -9.25
C ALA A 173 22.63 23.77 -10.61
N LYS A 174 23.39 23.20 -11.55
CA LYS A 174 22.88 22.75 -12.86
C LYS A 174 21.95 21.53 -12.75
N ILE A 175 22.28 20.54 -11.94
CA ILE A 175 21.38 19.40 -11.65
C ILE A 175 20.07 19.93 -11.04
N LYS A 176 20.14 20.90 -10.12
CA LYS A 176 18.97 21.54 -9.52
C LYS A 176 18.10 22.25 -10.57
N SER A 177 18.69 22.99 -11.52
CA SER A 177 17.93 23.68 -12.57
C SER A 177 17.34 22.71 -13.62
N LEU A 178 18.11 21.69 -14.03
CA LEU A 178 17.67 20.67 -14.98
C LEU A 178 16.54 19.82 -14.40
N ASN A 179 16.64 19.43 -13.12
CA ASN A 179 15.57 18.72 -12.42
C ASN A 179 14.31 19.59 -12.34
N LYS A 180 14.42 20.89 -12.02
CA LYS A 180 13.26 21.79 -12.01
C LYS A 180 12.55 21.82 -13.35
N ASN A 181 13.28 21.87 -14.46
CA ASN A 181 12.70 21.92 -15.81
C ASN A 181 12.13 20.57 -16.27
N ALA A 182 12.84 19.44 -16.01
CA ALA A 182 12.37 18.10 -16.33
C ALA A 182 11.10 17.74 -15.53
N PHE A 183 11.08 18.12 -14.25
CA PHE A 183 9.96 17.94 -13.34
C PHE A 183 8.71 18.72 -13.74
N LEU A 184 8.86 19.85 -14.44
CA LEU A 184 7.75 20.63 -14.97
C LEU A 184 7.19 20.09 -16.30
N GLN A 185 7.92 19.25 -17.04
CA GLN A 185 7.55 18.93 -18.43
C GLN A 185 6.85 17.59 -18.69
N LYS A 186 6.96 16.55 -17.85
CA LYS A 186 6.10 15.35 -17.94
C LYS A 186 6.41 14.41 -16.78
N TYR A 187 5.41 14.04 -16.00
CA TYR A 187 5.59 13.13 -14.87
C TYR A 187 5.67 11.67 -15.32
N ASN A 188 6.86 11.07 -15.27
CA ASN A 188 7.03 9.61 -15.18
C ASN A 188 7.29 9.23 -13.71
N GLU A 189 6.55 8.27 -13.17
CA GLU A 189 6.71 7.74 -11.79
C GLU A 189 8.17 7.40 -11.46
N LYS A 190 8.93 6.92 -12.46
CA LYS A 190 10.36 6.60 -12.32
C LYS A 190 11.22 7.83 -12.03
N GLU A 191 10.90 8.97 -12.63
CA GLU A 191 11.63 10.23 -12.44
C GLU A 191 11.29 10.86 -11.09
N TYR A 192 10.05 10.70 -10.63
CA TYR A 192 9.63 11.12 -9.30
C TYR A 192 10.35 10.32 -8.19
N LEU A 193 10.45 8.99 -8.32
CA LEU A 193 11.19 8.15 -7.38
C LEU A 193 12.69 8.48 -7.37
N ALA A 194 13.27 8.80 -8.54
CA ALA A 194 14.66 9.26 -8.61
C ALA A 194 14.85 10.60 -7.90
N ALA A 195 13.92 11.56 -8.08
CA ALA A 195 13.93 12.85 -7.39
C ALA A 195 13.80 12.70 -5.87
N LEU A 196 12.93 11.81 -5.39
CA LEU A 196 12.82 11.46 -3.97
C LEU A 196 14.14 10.92 -3.40
N SER A 197 14.79 9.99 -4.10
CA SER A 197 16.07 9.43 -3.65
C SER A 197 17.21 10.47 -3.62
N PHE A 198 17.12 11.50 -4.46
CA PHE A 198 18.04 12.64 -4.46
C PHE A 198 17.74 13.60 -3.30
N TYR A 199 16.46 13.87 -3.05
CA TYR A 199 15.98 14.69 -1.93
C TYR A 199 16.42 14.12 -0.56
N GLU A 200 16.39 12.80 -0.39
CA GLU A 200 16.90 12.14 0.83
C GLU A 200 18.41 12.35 1.07
N LYS A 201 19.17 12.72 0.04
CA LYS A 201 20.63 12.94 0.12
C LYS A 201 21.02 14.42 0.27
N MET A 202 20.07 15.35 0.22
CA MET A 202 20.33 16.77 0.43
C MET A 202 20.58 17.10 1.91
N ASP A 203 21.30 18.19 2.17
CA ASP A 203 21.39 18.76 3.51
C ASP A 203 20.02 19.22 4.03
N ASP A 204 19.88 19.35 5.35
CA ASP A 204 18.58 19.59 5.99
C ASP A 204 17.97 20.95 5.64
N VAL A 205 18.80 21.94 5.28
CA VAL A 205 18.36 23.30 4.92
C VAL A 205 17.73 23.31 3.52
N ASP A 206 18.40 22.70 2.54
CA ASP A 206 17.84 22.51 1.21
C ASP A 206 16.63 21.59 1.24
N ARG A 207 16.64 20.56 2.08
CA ARG A 207 15.54 19.61 2.23
C ARG A 207 14.24 20.32 2.63
N GLU A 208 14.25 21.23 3.59
CA GLU A 208 13.01 21.95 3.96
C GLU A 208 12.52 22.92 2.87
N LYS A 209 13.43 23.60 2.18
CA LYS A 209 13.06 24.47 1.05
C LYS A 209 12.36 23.67 -0.06
N TYR A 210 12.93 22.53 -0.44
CA TYR A 210 12.37 21.68 -1.49
C TYR A 210 11.14 20.87 -1.04
N LYS A 211 10.92 20.69 0.27
CA LYS A 211 9.71 20.02 0.78
C LYS A 211 8.44 20.71 0.33
N ILE A 212 8.46 22.04 0.33
CA ILE A 212 7.34 22.88 -0.10
C ILE A 212 7.16 22.78 -1.62
N GLU A 213 8.25 22.83 -2.39
CA GLU A 213 8.21 22.74 -3.86
C GLU A 213 7.80 21.34 -4.37
N LEU A 214 8.16 20.27 -3.65
CA LEU A 214 7.86 18.88 -4.02
C LEU A 214 6.46 18.42 -3.53
N LYS A 215 5.81 19.20 -2.67
CA LYS A 215 4.54 18.84 -2.04
C LYS A 215 3.43 18.58 -3.07
N GLU A 216 3.20 19.52 -3.97
CA GLU A 216 2.15 19.40 -5.01
C GLU A 216 2.39 18.21 -5.97
N PRO A 217 3.59 18.04 -6.55
CA PRO A 217 3.95 16.87 -7.35
C PRO A 217 3.78 15.52 -6.63
N ALA A 218 4.17 15.44 -5.36
CA ALA A 218 3.99 14.25 -4.54
C ALA A 218 2.50 13.89 -4.41
N ASN A 219 1.68 14.89 -4.09
CA ASN A 219 0.25 14.75 -3.98
C ASN A 219 -0.41 14.37 -5.32
N HIS A 220 0.08 14.94 -6.44
CA HIS A 220 -0.35 14.54 -7.77
C HIS A 220 -0.06 13.07 -8.06
N SER A 221 1.17 12.62 -7.79
CA SER A 221 1.57 11.22 -7.99
C SER A 221 0.75 10.25 -7.14
N LEU A 222 0.48 10.59 -5.88
CA LEU A 222 -0.40 9.80 -5.00
C LEU A 222 -1.81 9.67 -5.57
N LEU A 223 -2.38 10.77 -6.09
CA LEU A 223 -3.70 10.78 -6.71
C LEU A 223 -3.74 9.90 -7.97
N GLU A 224 -2.76 10.04 -8.87
CA GLU A 224 -2.72 9.25 -10.11
C GLU A 224 -2.48 7.76 -9.85
N ALA A 225 -1.61 7.42 -8.90
CA ALA A 225 -1.40 6.04 -8.49
C ALA A 225 -2.68 5.41 -7.90
N ALA A 226 -3.47 6.20 -7.15
CA ALA A 226 -4.76 5.77 -6.62
C ALA A 226 -5.75 5.50 -7.76
N LYS A 227 -5.88 6.40 -8.74
CA LYS A 227 -6.74 6.23 -9.91
C LYS A 227 -6.39 4.99 -10.71
N GLN A 228 -5.10 4.79 -11.02
CA GLN A 228 -4.63 3.62 -11.78
C GLN A 228 -4.89 2.30 -11.05
N SER A 229 -4.88 2.31 -9.72
CA SER A 229 -5.09 1.11 -8.90
C SER A 229 -6.57 0.84 -8.59
N LYS A 230 -7.49 1.76 -8.93
CA LYS A 230 -8.90 1.69 -8.53
C LYS A 230 -9.61 0.45 -9.05
N ASP A 231 -9.53 0.19 -10.35
CA ASP A 231 -10.26 -0.92 -10.98
C ASP A 231 -9.80 -2.28 -10.46
N PHE A 232 -8.49 -2.42 -10.26
CA PHE A 232 -7.89 -3.59 -9.64
C PHE A 232 -8.39 -3.77 -8.20
N ALA A 233 -8.34 -2.70 -7.39
CA ALA A 233 -8.80 -2.74 -6.01
C ALA A 233 -10.27 -3.14 -5.88
N LEU A 234 -11.14 -2.62 -6.75
CA LEU A 234 -12.55 -3.01 -6.79
C LEU A 234 -12.71 -4.49 -7.15
N THR A 235 -11.92 -5.00 -8.10
CA THR A 235 -11.98 -6.41 -8.50
C THR A 235 -11.54 -7.33 -7.36
N SER A 236 -10.43 -7.00 -6.69
CA SER A 236 -9.95 -7.73 -5.50
C SER A 236 -10.99 -7.73 -4.38
N TYR A 237 -11.64 -6.59 -4.14
CA TYR A 237 -12.68 -6.47 -3.13
C TYR A 237 -13.88 -7.37 -3.40
N MET A 238 -14.33 -7.48 -4.66
CA MET A 238 -15.41 -8.41 -5.03
C MET A 238 -15.01 -9.89 -4.84
N ASN A 239 -13.72 -10.20 -4.85
CA ASN A 239 -13.18 -11.52 -4.52
C ASN A 239 -12.98 -11.73 -3.01
N GLY A 240 -13.43 -10.79 -2.18
CA GLY A 240 -13.29 -10.84 -0.72
C GLY A 240 -11.97 -10.30 -0.18
N GLU A 241 -11.13 -9.68 -1.03
CA GLU A 241 -9.83 -9.13 -0.63
C GLU A 241 -9.91 -7.62 -0.38
N MET A 242 -9.84 -7.22 0.89
CA MET A 242 -9.93 -5.81 1.31
C MET A 242 -8.64 -5.00 1.09
N LYS A 243 -7.49 -5.68 0.94
CA LYS A 243 -6.16 -5.05 1.07
C LYS A 243 -5.92 -3.98 0.01
N ASP A 244 -6.40 -4.19 -1.21
CA ASP A 244 -6.16 -3.26 -2.31
C ASP A 244 -7.02 -2.01 -2.21
N VAL A 245 -8.28 -2.12 -1.76
CA VAL A 245 -9.12 -0.95 -1.46
C VAL A 245 -8.54 -0.15 -0.30
N GLU A 246 -8.01 -0.83 0.73
CA GLU A 246 -7.30 -0.18 1.83
C GLU A 246 -6.07 0.58 1.34
N ARG A 247 -5.33 0.01 0.38
CA ARG A 247 -4.16 0.65 -0.23
C ARG A 247 -4.55 1.91 -1.01
N VAL A 248 -5.55 1.84 -1.89
CA VAL A 248 -6.03 2.99 -2.68
C VAL A 248 -6.52 4.10 -1.74
N THR A 249 -7.27 3.73 -0.72
CA THR A 249 -7.73 4.65 0.33
C THR A 249 -6.57 5.37 1.01
N LYS A 250 -5.54 4.62 1.42
CA LYS A 250 -4.34 5.19 2.06
C LYS A 250 -3.61 6.16 1.12
N LEU A 251 -3.56 5.90 -0.18
CA LEU A 251 -2.96 6.82 -1.15
C LEU A 251 -3.74 8.13 -1.21
N LEU A 252 -5.07 8.05 -1.34
CA LEU A 252 -5.95 9.23 -1.38
C LEU A 252 -5.90 10.04 -0.08
N LEU A 253 -5.80 9.38 1.07
CA LEU A 253 -5.70 10.05 2.37
C LEU A 253 -4.34 10.66 2.68
N LYS A 254 -3.29 10.22 1.97
CA LYS A 254 -1.96 10.81 2.09
C LYS A 254 -1.83 12.12 1.30
N VAL A 255 -2.79 12.41 0.41
CA VAL A 255 -2.85 13.72 -0.27
C VAL A 255 -3.08 14.80 0.78
N ASP A 256 -2.14 15.71 0.90
CA ASP A 256 -2.17 16.77 1.93
C ASP A 256 -3.40 17.67 1.73
N SER A 257 -4.10 17.99 2.81
CA SER A 257 -5.32 18.81 2.78
C SER A 257 -5.09 20.24 2.27
N THR A 258 -3.87 20.77 2.35
CA THR A 258 -3.54 22.09 1.79
C THR A 258 -3.13 22.04 0.31
N SER A 259 -3.12 20.85 -0.30
CA SER A 259 -2.71 20.67 -1.69
C SER A 259 -3.78 21.14 -2.67
N THR A 260 -3.36 21.65 -3.82
CA THR A 260 -4.26 21.91 -4.95
C THR A 260 -4.99 20.64 -5.44
N TYR A 261 -4.46 19.45 -5.16
CA TYR A 261 -5.07 18.15 -5.50
C TYR A 261 -5.99 17.58 -4.43
N ALA A 262 -6.09 18.20 -3.24
CA ALA A 262 -6.93 17.69 -2.15
C ALA A 262 -8.42 17.55 -2.53
N PRO A 263 -9.04 18.51 -3.25
CA PRO A 263 -10.43 18.34 -3.70
C PRO A 263 -10.60 17.14 -4.64
N ALA A 264 -9.68 16.95 -5.59
CA ALA A 264 -9.73 15.83 -6.53
C ALA A 264 -9.53 14.48 -5.82
N ALA A 265 -8.65 14.41 -4.82
CA ALA A 265 -8.46 13.20 -4.01
C ALA A 265 -9.69 12.88 -3.15
N LYS A 266 -10.37 13.91 -2.61
CA LYS A 266 -11.64 13.73 -1.89
C LYS A 266 -12.73 13.20 -2.83
N THR A 267 -12.88 13.78 -4.01
CA THR A 267 -13.83 13.30 -5.04
C THR A 267 -13.53 11.86 -5.46
N GLU A 268 -12.27 11.50 -5.67
CA GLU A 268 -11.93 10.12 -6.07
C GLU A 268 -12.19 9.11 -4.93
N LEU A 269 -12.01 9.52 -3.67
CA LEU A 269 -12.36 8.70 -2.52
C LEU A 269 -13.87 8.49 -2.42
N GLU A 270 -14.66 9.54 -2.66
CA GLU A 270 -16.12 9.46 -2.74
C GLU A 270 -16.56 8.54 -3.89
N ASN A 271 -15.98 8.67 -5.08
CA ASN A 271 -16.24 7.80 -6.23
C ASN A 271 -15.93 6.32 -5.89
N LEU A 272 -14.78 6.04 -5.28
CA LEU A 272 -14.40 4.69 -4.86
C LEU A 272 -15.43 4.09 -3.89
N ASN A 273 -15.89 4.87 -2.90
CA ASN A 273 -16.92 4.41 -1.96
C ASN A 273 -18.24 4.08 -2.68
N GLN A 274 -18.67 4.95 -3.61
CA GLN A 274 -19.89 4.75 -4.38
C GLN A 274 -19.80 3.50 -5.27
N GLU A 275 -18.66 3.28 -5.94
CA GLU A 275 -18.43 2.11 -6.78
C GLU A 275 -18.43 0.81 -5.96
N VAL A 276 -17.81 0.81 -4.78
CA VAL A 276 -17.86 -0.32 -3.84
C VAL A 276 -19.31 -0.62 -3.42
N ALA A 277 -20.05 0.41 -2.98
CA ALA A 277 -21.44 0.26 -2.57
C ALA A 277 -22.32 -0.29 -3.71
N TYR A 278 -22.17 0.25 -4.92
CA TYR A 278 -22.92 -0.20 -6.09
C TYR A 278 -22.65 -1.66 -6.46
N LYS A 279 -21.37 -2.08 -6.46
CA LYS A 279 -20.99 -3.46 -6.75
C LYS A 279 -21.48 -4.42 -5.67
N MET A 280 -21.35 -4.07 -4.38
CA MET A 280 -21.90 -4.84 -3.27
C MET A 280 -23.42 -4.98 -3.38
N GLY A 281 -24.13 -3.88 -3.58
CA GLY A 281 -25.57 -3.89 -3.76
C GLY A 281 -26.00 -4.79 -4.90
N THR A 282 -25.22 -4.84 -5.99
CA THR A 282 -25.47 -5.70 -7.15
C THR A 282 -25.20 -7.18 -6.88
N GLU A 283 -24.15 -7.54 -6.13
CA GLU A 283 -23.92 -8.95 -5.77
C GLU A 283 -24.93 -9.46 -4.74
N GLU A 284 -25.23 -8.66 -3.71
CA GLU A 284 -26.28 -9.01 -2.74
C GLU A 284 -27.65 -9.16 -3.44
N TYR A 285 -27.92 -8.31 -4.44
CA TYR A 285 -29.12 -8.43 -5.27
C TYR A 285 -29.19 -9.76 -6.00
N LYS A 286 -28.07 -10.20 -6.61
CA LYS A 286 -27.96 -11.49 -7.31
C LYS A 286 -28.09 -12.67 -6.36
N ALA A 287 -27.62 -12.51 -5.13
CA ALA A 287 -27.72 -13.51 -4.07
C ALA A 287 -29.12 -13.57 -3.40
N GLU A 288 -30.08 -12.75 -3.86
CA GLU A 288 -31.42 -12.60 -3.27
C GLU A 288 -31.41 -12.08 -1.81
N ASN A 289 -30.31 -11.46 -1.37
CA ASN A 289 -30.22 -10.75 -0.10
C ASN A 289 -30.78 -9.33 -0.26
N LEU A 290 -32.10 -9.25 -0.39
CA LEU A 290 -32.81 -8.02 -0.80
C LEU A 290 -32.64 -6.87 0.20
N ASP A 291 -32.56 -7.15 1.50
CA ASP A 291 -32.37 -6.11 2.53
C ASP A 291 -30.97 -5.48 2.46
N GLU A 292 -29.92 -6.30 2.42
CA GLU A 292 -28.53 -5.85 2.25
C GLU A 292 -28.33 -5.13 0.92
N SER A 293 -28.92 -5.66 -0.16
CA SER A 293 -28.88 -5.03 -1.47
C SER A 293 -29.52 -3.64 -1.46
N LEU A 294 -30.71 -3.50 -0.86
CA LEU A 294 -31.35 -2.19 -0.70
C LEU A 294 -30.43 -1.24 0.07
N HIS A 295 -29.86 -1.72 1.18
CA HIS A 295 -29.00 -0.91 2.04
C HIS A 295 -27.85 -0.30 1.24
N PHE A 296 -27.15 -1.11 0.43
CA PHE A 296 -26.05 -0.62 -0.39
C PHE A 296 -26.51 0.35 -1.49
N PHE A 297 -27.59 0.05 -2.21
CA PHE A 297 -28.08 0.96 -3.25
C PHE A 297 -28.56 2.30 -2.69
N ALA A 298 -29.13 2.30 -1.48
CA ALA A 298 -29.62 3.52 -0.83
C ALA A 298 -28.50 4.48 -0.41
N GLN A 299 -27.25 4.00 -0.32
CA GLN A 299 -26.07 4.83 -0.01
C GLN A 299 -25.56 5.61 -1.22
N ILE A 300 -26.06 5.34 -2.42
CA ILE A 300 -25.56 5.97 -3.65
C ILE A 300 -26.18 7.37 -3.79
N PRO A 301 -25.35 8.43 -3.80
CA PRO A 301 -25.85 9.81 -3.81
C PRO A 301 -26.38 10.20 -5.19
N PRO A 302 -27.26 11.22 -5.28
CA PRO A 302 -27.84 11.69 -6.54
C PRO A 302 -26.84 12.08 -7.62
N GLU A 303 -25.65 12.54 -7.23
CA GLU A 303 -24.57 12.97 -8.13
C GLU A 303 -23.78 11.79 -8.70
N SER A 304 -23.99 10.58 -8.19
CA SER A 304 -23.29 9.38 -8.64
C SER A 304 -23.76 8.95 -10.04
N PRO A 305 -22.85 8.49 -10.92
CA PRO A 305 -23.24 7.91 -12.21
C PRO A 305 -24.10 6.64 -12.06
N HIS A 306 -24.12 6.01 -10.88
CA HIS A 306 -24.91 4.83 -10.60
C HIS A 306 -26.29 5.12 -10.01
N TYR A 307 -26.65 6.39 -9.78
CA TYR A 307 -27.86 6.74 -9.04
C TYR A 307 -29.16 6.26 -9.69
N ASP A 308 -29.33 6.47 -10.99
CA ASP A 308 -30.57 6.13 -11.69
C ASP A 308 -30.83 4.61 -11.70
N ASP A 309 -29.78 3.82 -11.95
CA ASP A 309 -29.87 2.35 -11.87
C ASP A 309 -30.17 1.90 -10.44
N SER A 310 -29.47 2.46 -9.46
CA SER A 310 -29.66 2.15 -8.04
C SER A 310 -31.07 2.48 -7.57
N LYS A 311 -31.62 3.62 -8.00
CA LYS A 311 -33.00 4.03 -7.73
C LYS A 311 -34.02 3.06 -8.35
N SER A 312 -33.77 2.59 -9.57
CA SER A 312 -34.59 1.57 -10.22
C SER A 312 -34.58 0.25 -9.44
N LYS A 313 -33.39 -0.22 -9.06
CA LYS A 313 -33.21 -1.44 -8.24
C LYS A 313 -33.85 -1.32 -6.87
N ILE A 314 -33.71 -0.17 -6.20
CA ILE A 314 -34.41 0.13 -4.93
C ILE A 314 -35.93 -0.06 -5.09
N ALA A 315 -36.52 0.45 -6.18
CA ALA A 315 -37.95 0.31 -6.42
C ALA A 315 -38.35 -1.15 -6.69
N GLU A 316 -37.54 -1.90 -7.45
CA GLU A 316 -37.77 -3.32 -7.71
C GLU A 316 -37.67 -4.16 -6.42
N ILE A 317 -36.58 -3.99 -5.67
CA ILE A 317 -36.33 -4.65 -4.39
C ILE A 317 -37.46 -4.35 -3.41
N SER A 318 -37.89 -3.09 -3.32
CA SER A 318 -38.99 -2.70 -2.43
C SER A 318 -40.29 -3.43 -2.78
N LYS A 319 -40.62 -3.59 -4.07
CA LYS A 319 -41.78 -4.38 -4.51
C LYS A 319 -41.64 -5.88 -4.17
N LYS A 320 -40.45 -6.46 -4.33
CA LYS A 320 -40.18 -7.86 -3.98
C LYS A 320 -40.34 -8.09 -2.47
N LEU A 321 -39.75 -7.22 -1.67
CA LEU A 321 -39.87 -7.30 -0.21
C LEU A 321 -41.28 -7.03 0.29
N GLU A 322 -42.04 -6.11 -0.34
CA GLU A 322 -43.46 -5.95 -0.03
C GLU A 322 -44.26 -7.23 -0.30
N LYS A 323 -43.90 -7.99 -1.35
CA LYS A 323 -44.52 -9.27 -1.66
C LYS A 323 -44.14 -10.34 -0.63
N GLU A 324 -42.86 -10.43 -0.24
CA GLU A 324 -42.40 -11.34 0.82
C GLU A 324 -43.00 -10.99 2.19
N HIS A 325 -43.12 -9.71 2.52
CA HIS A 325 -43.78 -9.29 3.75
C HIS A 325 -45.29 -9.54 3.73
N LYS A 326 -45.91 -9.65 2.55
CA LYS A 326 -47.29 -10.13 2.44
C LYS A 326 -47.43 -11.63 2.71
N ASP A 327 -46.33 -12.40 2.79
CA ASP A 327 -46.39 -13.74 3.36
C ASP A 327 -46.75 -13.64 4.84
N THR A 328 -47.92 -14.22 5.15
CA THR A 328 -48.76 -13.90 6.32
C THR A 328 -48.09 -14.17 7.66
N GLN A 329 -47.07 -15.03 7.73
CA GLN A 329 -46.49 -15.47 9.00
C GLN A 329 -45.56 -14.43 9.63
N LEU A 330 -44.67 -13.78 8.87
CA LEU A 330 -43.74 -12.80 9.43
C LEU A 330 -44.49 -11.53 9.85
N THR A 331 -45.42 -11.06 9.02
CA THR A 331 -46.26 -9.90 9.34
C THR A 331 -47.17 -10.19 10.52
N LYS A 332 -47.71 -11.41 10.64
CA LYS A 332 -48.45 -11.83 11.83
C LYS A 332 -47.58 -11.81 13.07
N LYS A 333 -46.40 -12.46 13.06
CA LYS A 333 -45.44 -12.44 14.18
C LYS A 333 -45.06 -11.03 14.60
N ARG A 334 -44.75 -10.17 13.63
CA ARG A 334 -44.44 -8.74 13.86
C ARG A 334 -45.62 -8.03 14.52
N THR A 335 -46.83 -8.20 13.98
CA THR A 335 -48.04 -7.56 14.50
C THR A 335 -48.34 -8.02 15.92
N GLU A 336 -48.21 -9.31 16.19
CA GLU A 336 -48.37 -9.90 17.52
C GLU A 336 -47.32 -9.38 18.51
N ALA A 337 -46.05 -9.36 18.10
CA ALA A 337 -44.95 -8.85 18.91
C ALA A 337 -45.14 -7.37 19.28
N TYR A 338 -45.51 -6.52 18.30
CA TYR A 338 -45.81 -5.12 18.57
C TYR A 338 -47.04 -4.92 19.44
N ALA A 339 -48.10 -5.72 19.23
CA ALA A 339 -49.31 -5.65 20.04
C ALA A 339 -49.02 -6.02 21.51
N GLU A 340 -48.20 -7.06 21.73
CA GLU A 340 -47.75 -7.46 23.07
C GLU A 340 -46.94 -6.35 23.74
N VAL A 341 -45.89 -5.84 23.08
CA VAL A 341 -45.05 -4.76 23.62
C VAL A 341 -45.88 -3.51 23.92
N LYS A 342 -46.77 -3.10 23.01
CA LYS A 342 -47.65 -1.93 23.21
C LYS A 342 -48.61 -2.15 24.38
N LYS A 343 -49.16 -3.35 24.55
CA LYS A 343 -50.02 -3.70 25.69
C LYS A 343 -49.27 -3.58 27.01
N GLN A 344 -48.06 -4.15 27.09
CA GLN A 344 -47.22 -4.09 28.28
C GLN A 344 -46.78 -2.66 28.63
N LEU A 345 -46.49 -1.85 27.61
CA LEU A 345 -46.06 -0.47 27.79
C LEU A 345 -47.20 0.53 27.97
N SER A 346 -48.46 0.11 27.84
CA SER A 346 -49.61 1.01 27.99
C SER A 346 -49.58 1.87 29.27
N PRO A 347 -49.17 1.39 30.47
CA PRO A 347 -49.08 2.23 31.67
C PRO A 347 -48.07 3.38 31.57
N TYR A 348 -47.09 3.25 30.67
CA TYR A 348 -46.03 4.24 30.43
C TYR A 348 -46.37 5.19 29.26
N LEU A 349 -47.21 4.75 28.33
CA LEU A 349 -47.55 5.47 27.10
C LEU A 349 -48.85 6.28 27.20
N ASN A 350 -49.77 5.88 28.08
CA ASN A 350 -51.07 6.52 28.22
C ASN A 350 -50.91 8.04 28.50
N ASN A 351 -51.65 8.85 27.73
CA ASN A 351 -51.67 10.33 27.79
C ASN A 351 -50.42 11.06 27.27
N LYS A 352 -49.51 10.40 26.53
CA LYS A 352 -48.34 11.05 25.92
C LYS A 352 -48.51 11.24 24.42
N SER A 353 -48.50 12.50 23.97
CA SER A 353 -48.69 12.87 22.55
C SER A 353 -47.48 12.55 21.67
N SER A 354 -46.27 12.56 22.24
CA SER A 354 -45.03 12.20 21.56
C SER A 354 -44.19 11.28 22.43
N TYR A 355 -43.83 10.11 21.91
CA TYR A 355 -43.00 9.14 22.60
C TYR A 355 -42.16 8.31 21.61
N SER A 356 -41.01 7.84 22.10
CA SER A 356 -40.14 6.87 21.45
C SER A 356 -39.73 5.82 22.48
N VAL A 357 -39.87 4.55 22.14
CA VAL A 357 -39.55 3.41 23.00
C VAL A 357 -38.28 2.76 22.47
N ILE A 358 -37.24 2.79 23.28
CA ILE A 358 -35.95 2.17 23.01
C ILE A 358 -35.90 0.84 23.75
N LEU A 359 -35.54 -0.23 23.05
CA LEU A 359 -35.28 -1.52 23.67
C LEU A 359 -33.92 -1.45 24.38
N ALA A 360 -33.93 -1.28 25.70
CA ALA A 360 -32.72 -0.94 26.44
C ALA A 360 -31.86 -2.16 26.80
N ASP A 361 -32.48 -3.29 27.12
CA ASP A 361 -31.79 -4.51 27.53
C ASP A 361 -32.65 -5.76 27.37
N SER A 362 -32.03 -6.94 27.41
CA SER A 362 -32.71 -8.25 27.36
C SER A 362 -32.17 -9.24 28.39
N GLU A 363 -33.06 -10.11 28.89
CA GLU A 363 -32.73 -11.19 29.82
C GLU A 363 -33.19 -12.52 29.21
N GLU A 364 -32.25 -13.32 28.72
CA GLU A 364 -32.52 -14.54 27.95
C GLU A 364 -33.18 -15.65 28.79
N ALA A 365 -32.73 -15.84 30.03
CA ALA A 365 -33.19 -16.93 30.89
C ALA A 365 -34.70 -16.92 31.14
N ASN A 366 -35.30 -15.72 31.19
CA ASN A 366 -36.72 -15.54 31.46
C ASN A 366 -37.47 -14.83 30.33
N LYS A 367 -36.81 -14.63 29.18
CA LYS A 367 -37.37 -13.98 28.00
C LYS A 367 -38.00 -12.62 28.34
N LYS A 368 -37.21 -11.76 29.01
CA LYS A 368 -37.65 -10.43 29.43
C LYS A 368 -36.91 -9.33 28.68
N PHE A 369 -37.58 -8.19 28.52
CA PHE A 369 -36.97 -6.98 27.98
C PHE A 369 -37.09 -5.82 28.95
N LYS A 370 -36.13 -4.92 28.88
CA LYS A 370 -36.15 -3.62 29.57
C LYS A 370 -36.29 -2.53 28.52
N TYR A 371 -37.16 -1.55 28.77
CA TYR A 371 -37.43 -0.47 27.82
C TYR A 371 -37.11 0.89 28.41
N THR A 372 -36.61 1.80 27.59
CA THR A 372 -36.47 3.23 27.89
C THR A 372 -37.48 4.00 27.06
N VAL A 373 -38.45 4.62 27.70
CA VAL A 373 -39.45 5.46 27.04
C VAL A 373 -39.02 6.92 27.15
N VAL A 374 -38.78 7.54 26.00
CA VAL A 374 -38.58 8.99 25.87
C VAL A 374 -39.92 9.59 25.49
N TYR A 375 -40.43 10.57 26.23
CA TYR A 375 -41.70 11.21 25.91
C TYR A 375 -41.65 12.71 26.22
N GLN A 376 -42.53 13.45 25.55
CA GLN A 376 -42.65 14.89 25.77
C GLN A 376 -43.55 15.17 26.98
N ASN A 377 -43.04 15.94 27.94
CA ASN A 377 -43.81 16.47 29.06
C ASN A 377 -43.65 18.01 29.07
N GLY A 378 -44.56 18.71 28.39
CA GLY A 378 -44.41 20.14 28.13
C GLY A 378 -43.32 20.43 27.09
N THR A 379 -42.36 21.29 27.42
CA THR A 379 -41.27 21.71 26.51
C THR A 379 -40.03 20.82 26.60
N THR A 380 -39.92 19.97 27.63
CA THR A 380 -38.70 19.18 27.90
C THR A 380 -38.99 17.69 27.77
N PRO A 381 -38.25 16.98 26.90
CA PRO A 381 -38.27 15.51 26.85
C PRO A 381 -37.88 14.91 28.20
N THR A 382 -38.70 13.99 28.69
CA THR A 382 -38.45 13.22 29.91
C THR A 382 -38.28 11.76 29.54
N THR A 383 -37.55 11.02 30.38
CA THR A 383 -37.26 9.60 30.18
C THR A 383 -37.81 8.78 31.34
N LYS A 384 -38.29 7.57 31.05
CA LYS A 384 -38.65 6.59 32.08
C LYS A 384 -38.20 5.22 31.62
N THR A 385 -37.44 4.54 32.46
CA THR A 385 -37.00 3.16 32.22
C THR A 385 -37.95 2.21 32.92
N THR A 386 -38.34 1.12 32.26
CA THR A 386 -39.18 0.07 32.86
C THR A 386 -38.34 -0.90 33.69
N ASP A 387 -39.01 -1.70 34.51
CA ASP A 387 -38.44 -2.96 34.99
C ASP A 387 -38.37 -3.98 33.82
N PHE A 388 -37.76 -5.13 34.07
CA PHE A 388 -37.78 -6.23 33.11
C PHE A 388 -39.20 -6.78 32.96
N LEU A 389 -39.78 -6.63 31.78
CA LEU A 389 -41.11 -7.12 31.43
C LEU A 389 -40.96 -8.44 30.67
N LYS A 390 -41.61 -9.48 31.16
CA LYS A 390 -41.63 -10.80 30.50
C LYS A 390 -42.48 -10.72 29.24
N VAL A 391 -41.94 -11.18 28.12
CA VAL A 391 -42.66 -11.30 26.84
C VAL A 391 -42.80 -12.77 26.45
N THR A 392 -43.63 -13.06 25.45
CA THR A 392 -43.66 -14.40 24.84
C THR A 392 -42.36 -14.72 24.12
N ASP A 393 -42.04 -16.01 23.98
CA ASP A 393 -40.84 -16.46 23.26
C ASP A 393 -40.79 -15.93 21.83
N SER A 394 -41.93 -15.90 21.13
CA SER A 394 -42.01 -15.36 19.76
C SER A 394 -41.69 -13.86 19.71
N THR A 395 -42.13 -13.08 20.69
CA THR A 395 -41.82 -11.64 20.78
C THR A 395 -40.36 -11.43 21.18
N TYR A 396 -39.84 -12.26 22.08
CA TYR A 396 -38.44 -12.22 22.48
C TYR A 396 -37.53 -12.48 21.30
N ASP A 397 -37.74 -13.59 20.60
CA ASP A 397 -36.92 -13.99 19.46
C ASP A 397 -37.06 -12.99 18.29
N PHE A 398 -38.22 -12.32 18.15
CA PHE A 398 -38.41 -11.29 17.13
C PHE A 398 -37.59 -10.01 17.38
N PHE A 399 -37.49 -9.55 18.64
CA PHE A 399 -36.80 -8.29 19.00
C PHE A 399 -35.39 -8.48 19.58
N LEU A 400 -34.91 -9.71 19.75
CA LEU A 400 -33.63 -9.99 20.41
C LEU A 400 -32.45 -9.27 19.75
N ASP A 401 -32.43 -9.23 18.42
CA ASP A 401 -31.38 -8.58 17.63
C ASP A 401 -31.53 -7.05 17.57
N ASP A 402 -32.62 -6.50 18.14
CA ASP A 402 -32.96 -5.07 18.11
C ASP A 402 -32.65 -4.36 19.43
N VAL A 403 -31.92 -5.00 20.36
CA VAL A 403 -31.51 -4.35 21.62
C VAL A 403 -30.62 -3.15 21.33
N GLY A 404 -31.01 -2.00 21.87
CA GLY A 404 -30.42 -0.69 21.60
C GLY A 404 -31.20 0.15 20.58
N MET A 405 -32.17 -0.44 19.88
CA MET A 405 -32.94 0.24 18.83
C MET A 405 -34.23 0.87 19.38
N GLU A 406 -34.72 1.92 18.70
CA GLU A 406 -36.08 2.38 18.87
C GLU A 406 -37.01 1.43 18.13
N ILE A 407 -37.92 0.78 18.86
CA ILE A 407 -38.83 -0.23 18.29
C ILE A 407 -40.23 0.34 18.05
N LEU A 408 -40.65 1.35 18.82
CA LEU A 408 -42.00 1.90 18.78
C LEU A 408 -41.97 3.41 18.97
N SER A 409 -42.78 4.13 18.20
CA SER A 409 -43.04 5.56 18.40
C SER A 409 -44.51 5.92 18.20
N ASN A 410 -44.88 7.13 18.60
CA ASN A 410 -46.19 7.69 18.24
C ASN A 410 -46.40 7.87 16.72
N LYS A 411 -45.33 7.82 15.91
CA LYS A 411 -45.39 7.92 14.45
C LYS A 411 -45.48 6.56 13.75
N GLY A 412 -45.28 5.46 14.46
CA GLY A 412 -45.40 4.12 13.88
C GLY A 412 -44.67 3.02 14.64
N GLN A 413 -44.82 1.80 14.11
CA GLN A 413 -44.13 0.58 14.54
C GLN A 413 -42.98 0.32 13.59
N GLN A 414 -41.80 0.83 13.93
CA GLN A 414 -40.61 0.68 13.11
C GLN A 414 -39.38 0.57 14.00
N ILE A 415 -38.55 -0.44 13.73
CA ILE A 415 -37.22 -0.57 14.32
C ILE A 415 -36.30 0.43 13.63
N THR A 416 -35.75 1.40 14.37
CA THR A 416 -34.84 2.40 13.83
C THR A 416 -33.82 2.83 14.88
N GLN A 417 -32.78 3.56 14.48
CA GLN A 417 -31.85 4.16 15.44
C GLN A 417 -32.61 5.10 16.39
N ALA A 418 -32.22 5.08 17.67
CA ALA A 418 -32.93 5.80 18.70
C ALA A 418 -33.05 7.30 18.38
N GLY A 419 -34.28 7.79 18.38
CA GLY A 419 -34.63 9.19 18.19
C GLY A 419 -34.82 9.64 16.74
N TYR A 420 -34.53 8.79 15.75
CA TYR A 420 -34.71 9.11 14.34
C TYR A 420 -36.18 9.44 13.99
N SER A 421 -37.15 8.80 14.64
CA SER A 421 -38.57 9.05 14.33
C SER A 421 -39.03 10.44 14.77
N ASN A 422 -38.59 10.91 15.94
CA ASN A 422 -39.23 12.05 16.63
C ASN A 422 -38.34 13.26 16.89
N TYR A 423 -37.05 13.04 17.13
CA TYR A 423 -36.17 14.07 17.67
C TYR A 423 -35.15 14.56 16.65
N VAL A 424 -34.55 13.65 15.88
CA VAL A 424 -33.60 13.99 14.82
C VAL A 424 -34.32 14.67 13.66
N GLY A 425 -33.72 15.74 13.13
CA GLY A 425 -34.30 16.53 12.03
C GLY A 425 -35.44 17.46 12.45
N ASN A 426 -35.84 17.47 13.72
CA ASN A 426 -36.85 18.38 14.25
C ASN A 426 -36.18 19.61 14.89
N SER A 427 -36.39 20.78 14.29
CA SER A 427 -35.75 22.05 14.69
C SER A 427 -36.05 22.50 16.13
N GLN A 428 -37.07 21.92 16.78
CA GLN A 428 -37.34 22.15 18.20
C GLN A 428 -36.23 21.60 19.11
N TYR A 429 -35.58 20.51 18.70
CA TYR A 429 -34.65 19.75 19.55
C TYR A 429 -33.17 19.96 19.19
N GLY A 430 -32.90 20.48 18.01
CA GLY A 430 -31.53 20.65 17.55
C GLY A 430 -31.44 21.29 16.17
N THR A 431 -30.23 21.28 15.64
CA THR A 431 -29.93 21.76 14.29
C THR A 431 -28.86 20.89 13.66
N TRP A 432 -28.79 20.91 12.34
CA TRP A 432 -27.70 20.29 11.61
C TRP A 432 -26.49 21.22 11.62
N LYS A 433 -25.35 20.71 12.09
CA LYS A 433 -24.05 21.40 12.10
C LYS A 433 -23.13 20.77 11.07
N GLU A 434 -22.34 21.61 10.40
CA GLU A 434 -21.39 21.18 9.39
C GLU A 434 -19.99 21.07 10.00
N ASN A 435 -19.25 20.01 9.65
CA ASN A 435 -17.85 19.82 9.98
C ASN A 435 -17.10 19.22 8.78
N ASP A 436 -15.78 19.03 8.90
CA ASP A 436 -14.93 18.49 7.84
C ASP A 436 -15.33 17.05 7.39
N ASP A 437 -16.03 16.32 8.26
CA ASP A 437 -16.52 14.94 8.04
C ASP A 437 -17.98 14.89 7.53
N GLY A 438 -18.68 16.03 7.46
CA GLY A 438 -20.07 16.15 6.98
C GLY A 438 -21.03 16.91 7.91
N SER A 439 -22.32 16.92 7.54
CA SER A 439 -23.38 17.47 8.39
C SER A 439 -23.82 16.47 9.45
N PHE A 440 -23.83 16.84 10.73
CA PHE A 440 -24.31 16.02 11.84
C PHE A 440 -25.38 16.75 12.66
N TRP A 441 -26.24 15.98 13.33
CA TRP A 441 -27.29 16.52 14.19
C TRP A 441 -26.72 16.90 15.55
N GLU A 442 -26.89 18.17 15.93
CA GLU A 442 -26.55 18.69 17.25
C GLU A 442 -27.83 19.01 18.02
N PHE A 443 -28.03 18.32 19.14
CA PHE A 443 -29.09 18.67 20.09
C PHE A 443 -28.75 19.99 20.79
N TYR A 444 -29.74 20.88 20.96
CA TYR A 444 -29.54 22.07 21.79
C TYR A 444 -29.14 21.67 23.21
N GLY A 445 -28.34 22.48 23.91
CA GLY A 445 -27.76 22.11 25.22
C GLY A 445 -28.76 21.56 26.24
N LYS A 446 -29.97 22.13 26.32
CA LYS A 446 -31.07 21.63 27.18
C LYS A 446 -31.56 20.21 26.86
N TYR A 447 -31.20 19.68 25.69
CA TYR A 447 -31.52 18.34 25.21
C TYR A 447 -30.26 17.48 24.98
N ALA A 448 -29.08 17.92 25.43
CA ALA A 448 -27.83 17.17 25.27
C ALA A 448 -27.94 15.75 25.86
N MET A 449 -28.72 15.57 26.94
CA MET A 449 -29.00 14.26 27.53
C MET A 449 -29.61 13.26 26.53
N LEU A 450 -30.39 13.73 25.53
CA LEU A 450 -30.95 12.84 24.51
C LEU A 450 -29.86 12.15 23.69
N SER A 451 -28.74 12.83 23.42
CA SER A 451 -27.61 12.23 22.69
C SER A 451 -27.03 11.03 23.44
N THR A 452 -26.85 11.17 24.77
CA THR A 452 -26.34 10.10 25.62
C THR A 452 -27.35 8.95 25.73
N LEU A 453 -28.63 9.28 25.88
CA LEU A 453 -29.69 8.28 26.04
C LEU A 453 -29.90 7.43 24.77
N MET A 454 -29.85 8.08 23.62
CA MET A 454 -30.05 7.42 22.33
C MET A 454 -28.82 6.61 21.89
N ASN A 455 -27.75 6.62 22.70
CA ASN A 455 -26.45 6.02 22.38
C ASN A 455 -25.99 6.35 20.96
N SER A 456 -26.41 7.51 20.47
CA SER A 456 -26.16 7.90 19.10
C SER A 456 -24.81 8.60 19.08
N ASN A 457 -23.81 7.85 18.63
CA ASN A 457 -22.66 8.49 17.98
C ASN A 457 -23.21 9.49 16.95
N ARG A 458 -22.50 10.61 16.76
CA ARG A 458 -22.91 11.74 15.89
C ARG A 458 -23.81 11.27 14.74
N ILE A 459 -25.07 11.70 14.75
CA ILE A 459 -26.05 11.30 13.75
C ILE A 459 -25.79 12.12 12.49
N TYR A 460 -25.34 11.48 11.41
CA TYR A 460 -25.05 12.17 10.17
C TYR A 460 -26.32 12.41 9.34
N ARG A 461 -26.33 13.54 8.62
CA ARG A 461 -27.47 13.98 7.81
C ARG A 461 -27.78 12.98 6.69
N ASP A 462 -26.76 12.38 6.10
CA ASP A 462 -26.92 11.43 5.00
C ASP A 462 -27.59 10.11 5.45
N ASP A 463 -27.22 9.63 6.63
CA ASP A 463 -27.86 8.47 7.27
C ASP A 463 -29.33 8.78 7.58
N TYR A 464 -29.59 9.94 8.19
CA TYR A 464 -30.95 10.37 8.46
C TYR A 464 -31.77 10.57 7.18
N ASN A 465 -31.17 11.12 6.11
CA ASN A 465 -31.83 11.27 4.81
C ASN A 465 -32.18 9.92 4.19
N THR A 466 -31.27 8.95 4.29
CA THR A 466 -31.49 7.57 3.84
C THR A 466 -32.67 6.95 4.58
N TYR A 467 -32.66 7.02 5.92
CA TYR A 467 -33.79 6.60 6.74
C TYR A 467 -35.09 7.28 6.31
N ASN A 468 -35.08 8.61 6.24
CA ASN A 468 -36.26 9.40 5.99
C ASN A 468 -36.84 9.18 4.59
N ARG A 469 -36.00 8.88 3.60
CA ARG A 469 -36.40 8.68 2.20
C ARG A 469 -36.92 7.27 1.91
N TYR A 470 -36.29 6.23 2.47
CA TYR A 470 -36.56 4.85 2.08
C TYR A 470 -37.19 3.99 3.20
N TYR A 471 -36.89 4.31 4.45
CA TYR A 471 -37.28 3.47 5.58
C TYR A 471 -38.48 4.04 6.32
N ARG A 472 -38.56 5.34 6.55
CA ARG A 472 -39.59 5.95 7.42
C ARG A 472 -41.04 5.59 7.09
N THR A 473 -41.35 5.37 5.81
CA THR A 473 -42.70 5.01 5.35
C THR A 473 -42.85 3.53 5.05
N SER A 474 -41.75 2.78 4.97
CA SER A 474 -41.80 1.33 4.85
C SER A 474 -41.82 0.73 6.25
N SER A 475 -42.55 -0.36 6.49
CA SER A 475 -42.55 -1.04 7.79
C SER A 475 -41.23 -1.80 8.04
N ARG A 476 -40.10 -1.29 7.56
CA ARG A 476 -38.82 -1.99 7.51
C ARG A 476 -37.88 -1.50 8.61
N PRO A 477 -37.12 -2.41 9.23
CA PRO A 477 -36.13 -2.01 10.21
C PRO A 477 -35.02 -1.19 9.53
N TYR A 478 -34.48 -0.19 10.22
CA TYR A 478 -33.35 0.63 9.79
C TYR A 478 -32.28 0.68 10.88
N TYR A 479 -31.17 -0.03 10.67
CA TYR A 479 -30.09 -0.10 11.66
C TYR A 479 -29.04 1.02 11.57
N GLY A 480 -29.27 2.01 10.69
CA GLY A 480 -28.27 3.00 10.32
C GLY A 480 -27.54 2.66 9.04
N SER A 481 -26.85 3.64 8.47
CA SER A 481 -25.82 3.36 7.47
C SER A 481 -24.61 2.78 8.19
N VAL A 482 -24.12 1.61 7.76
CA VAL A 482 -22.73 1.24 8.08
C VAL A 482 -21.85 2.03 7.12
N TYR A 483 -21.98 3.36 7.11
CA TYR A 483 -21.00 4.21 6.46
C TYR A 483 -19.79 4.17 7.36
N VAL A 484 -18.93 3.19 7.10
CA VAL A 484 -17.52 3.31 7.45
C VAL A 484 -16.93 4.00 6.23
N PRO A 485 -16.80 5.35 6.22
CA PRO A 485 -16.00 5.98 5.18
C PRO A 485 -14.67 5.24 5.15
N LEU A 486 -14.11 4.97 3.99
CA LEU A 486 -12.84 4.27 3.89
C LEU A 486 -11.74 4.88 4.81
N LYS A 487 -11.84 6.19 5.13
CA LYS A 487 -11.09 6.88 6.19
C LYS A 487 -11.12 6.20 7.57
N SER A 488 -12.28 5.70 7.97
CA SER A 488 -12.56 4.98 9.21
C SER A 488 -12.31 3.47 9.08
N ALA A 489 -12.39 2.91 7.86
CA ALA A 489 -12.16 1.49 7.60
C ALA A 489 -10.69 1.11 7.80
N VAL A 490 -9.76 2.02 7.48
CA VAL A 490 -8.31 1.84 7.71
C VAL A 490 -7.94 1.81 9.21
N LYS A 491 -8.79 2.33 10.10
CA LYS A 491 -8.57 2.31 11.57
C LYS A 491 -9.51 1.36 12.33
N GLN A 492 -10.50 0.73 11.69
CA GLN A 492 -11.49 -0.11 12.37
C GLN A 492 -11.91 -1.39 11.60
N THR A 493 -10.96 -2.14 11.04
CA THR A 493 -11.23 -3.50 10.53
C THR A 493 -10.90 -4.58 11.56
N PRO A 494 -11.80 -4.78 12.54
CA PRO A 494 -12.23 -6.15 12.84
C PRO A 494 -13.74 -6.42 12.67
N ARG A 495 -14.56 -5.45 12.24
CA ARG A 495 -16.04 -5.60 12.35
C ARG A 495 -16.80 -6.17 11.16
N PHE A 496 -16.19 -6.36 9.99
CA PHE A 496 -16.87 -7.02 8.86
C PHE A 496 -16.78 -8.57 8.93
N LYS A 497 -15.77 -9.13 9.62
CA LYS A 497 -15.75 -10.58 9.96
C LYS A 497 -16.65 -10.94 11.15
N GLN A 498 -17.17 -9.96 11.88
CA GLN A 498 -18.07 -10.19 13.01
C GLN A 498 -19.55 -10.28 12.63
N THR A 499 -19.99 -9.75 11.49
CA THR A 499 -21.42 -9.73 11.16
C THR A 499 -21.99 -11.12 10.80
N VAL A 500 -21.13 -12.04 10.35
CA VAL A 500 -21.54 -13.43 10.01
C VAL A 500 -21.17 -14.43 11.11
N ALA A 501 -20.12 -14.17 11.92
CA ALA A 501 -19.68 -15.08 12.98
C ALA A 501 -20.18 -14.69 14.39
N ASN A 502 -20.41 -13.40 14.68
CA ASN A 502 -20.79 -12.90 16.01
C ASN A 502 -22.27 -12.50 16.14
N ARG A 503 -23.11 -12.74 15.13
CA ARG A 503 -24.59 -12.77 15.28
C ARG A 503 -25.07 -13.88 16.25
N SER A 504 -24.16 -14.64 16.85
CA SER A 504 -24.48 -15.63 17.89
C SER A 504 -23.79 -15.42 19.24
N GLN A 505 -22.94 -14.39 19.44
CA GLN A 505 -22.30 -14.16 20.75
C GLN A 505 -22.10 -12.67 21.12
N LYS A 506 -23.01 -12.22 21.99
CA LYS A 506 -22.81 -11.32 23.16
C LYS A 506 -22.32 -9.90 22.89
N SER A 507 -23.24 -8.97 23.14
CA SER A 507 -23.03 -7.52 23.24
C SER A 507 -21.87 -7.16 24.19
N TRP A 508 -20.96 -6.32 23.71
CA TRP A 508 -19.74 -5.89 24.43
C TRP A 508 -19.96 -4.69 25.37
N PHE A 509 -21.15 -4.51 25.96
CA PHE A 509 -21.46 -3.33 26.81
C PHE A 509 -21.71 -3.59 28.29
N TYR A 510 -21.41 -4.80 28.80
CA TYR A 510 -21.25 -5.05 30.23
C TYR A 510 -19.80 -5.40 30.57
N SER A 511 -18.91 -4.41 30.52
CA SER A 511 -17.66 -4.46 31.29
C SER A 511 -17.28 -3.07 31.81
N LYS A 512 -17.93 -2.67 32.91
CA LYS A 512 -17.26 -1.81 33.89
C LYS A 512 -17.87 -2.01 35.28
N SER A 513 -16.98 -2.06 36.27
CA SER A 513 -17.18 -2.17 37.72
C SER A 513 -17.37 -3.57 38.32
N ALA A 514 -16.25 -4.32 38.43
CA ALA A 514 -15.98 -5.08 39.65
C ALA A 514 -14.88 -4.32 40.42
N PRO A 515 -15.03 -4.05 41.72
CA PRO A 515 -14.09 -3.22 42.48
C PRO A 515 -12.76 -3.95 42.71
N SER A 516 -11.71 -3.14 42.75
CA SER A 516 -10.36 -3.46 43.20
C SER A 516 -10.32 -4.33 44.45
N ARG A 517 -9.68 -5.50 44.35
CA ARG A 517 -8.96 -6.13 45.46
C ARG A 517 -7.58 -6.60 45.01
N SER A 518 -6.63 -6.32 45.88
CA SER A 518 -5.19 -6.33 45.74
C SER A 518 -4.55 -7.72 45.89
N SER A 519 -3.29 -7.80 45.39
CA SER A 519 -2.24 -8.79 45.72
C SER A 519 -2.46 -10.20 45.11
N SER A 520 -1.51 -10.89 44.49
CA SER A 520 -0.04 -10.89 44.59
C SER A 520 0.60 -11.57 43.35
N LYS A 521 1.82 -11.09 43.02
CA LYS A 521 3.03 -11.85 42.61
C LYS A 521 2.97 -12.96 41.54
N SER A 522 3.62 -12.63 40.41
CA SER A 522 4.63 -13.41 39.66
C SER A 522 4.38 -14.89 39.33
N THR A 523 4.43 -15.24 38.04
CA THR A 523 5.62 -15.85 37.39
C THR A 523 5.35 -16.14 35.92
N ALA A 524 6.40 -16.01 35.12
CA ALA A 524 6.48 -16.44 33.74
C ALA A 524 6.39 -17.97 33.63
N SER A 525 5.71 -18.48 32.60
CA SER A 525 6.18 -19.67 31.87
C SER A 525 5.44 -19.82 30.55
N THR A 526 6.25 -19.89 29.50
CA THR A 526 6.00 -20.51 28.21
C THR A 526 5.42 -21.91 28.34
N SER A 527 4.39 -22.26 27.56
CA SER A 527 4.16 -23.65 27.13
C SER A 527 3.10 -23.73 26.03
N SER A 528 3.55 -24.16 24.86
CA SER A 528 2.81 -24.62 23.70
C SER A 528 2.01 -25.91 23.97
N LYS A 529 0.80 -26.01 23.38
CA LYS A 529 0.09 -27.24 22.95
C LYS A 529 -1.25 -26.81 22.30
N SER A 530 -1.40 -26.77 20.97
CA SER A 530 -1.59 -27.88 20.02
C SER A 530 -2.78 -28.79 20.36
N TRP A 531 -3.96 -28.51 19.78
CA TRP A 531 -4.92 -29.53 19.36
C TRP A 531 -5.63 -29.14 18.05
N TYR A 532 -5.55 -30.11 17.15
CA TYR A 532 -6.20 -30.35 15.87
C TYR A 532 -7.73 -30.11 15.87
N TYR A 533 -8.29 -29.56 14.78
CA TYR A 533 -9.39 -30.18 14.00
C TYR A 533 -9.70 -29.32 12.76
N GLY A 534 -9.56 -29.93 11.57
CA GLY A 534 -10.24 -29.45 10.37
C GLY A 534 -11.68 -29.98 10.32
N LYS A 535 -12.55 -29.29 9.57
CA LYS A 535 -13.62 -29.90 8.77
C LYS A 535 -14.24 -28.85 7.84
N GLN A 536 -14.33 -29.23 6.57
CA GLN A 536 -15.02 -28.47 5.52
C GLN A 536 -16.54 -28.55 5.70
N PRO A 537 -17.31 -27.50 5.31
CA PRO A 537 -18.76 -27.57 5.34
C PRO A 537 -19.32 -28.38 4.17
N ALA A 538 -20.06 -29.43 4.53
CA ALA A 538 -20.87 -30.22 3.62
C ALA A 538 -22.08 -29.42 3.10
N LYS A 539 -22.44 -29.70 1.85
CA LYS A 539 -23.63 -29.25 1.13
C LYS A 539 -24.90 -29.58 1.94
N ARG A 540 -25.79 -28.59 2.11
CA ARG A 540 -27.15 -28.80 2.62
C ARG A 540 -28.13 -28.98 1.46
N SER A 541 -28.83 -30.10 1.52
CA SER A 541 -29.86 -30.59 0.61
C SER A 541 -31.19 -29.85 0.77
N SER A 542 -31.86 -29.66 -0.36
CA SER A 542 -33.25 -29.25 -0.50
C SER A 542 -34.22 -30.35 -0.05
N TYR A 543 -35.29 -29.95 0.62
CA TYR A 543 -36.47 -30.79 0.86
C TYR A 543 -37.28 -30.87 -0.43
N THR A 544 -37.44 -32.07 -0.98
CA THR A 544 -38.56 -32.41 -1.87
C THR A 544 -39.25 -33.65 -1.35
N SER A 545 -40.57 -33.56 -1.31
CA SER A 545 -41.49 -34.59 -0.89
C SER A 545 -41.85 -35.51 -2.07
N LYS A 546 -41.98 -36.81 -1.77
CA LYS A 546 -43.02 -37.76 -2.19
C LYS A 546 -42.51 -39.14 -2.63
N SER A 547 -43.11 -40.12 -1.96
CA SER A 547 -43.74 -41.35 -2.47
C SER A 547 -42.90 -42.54 -2.95
N THR A 548 -43.04 -43.61 -2.16
CA THR A 548 -43.38 -45.01 -2.52
C THR A 548 -42.41 -45.90 -3.31
N ALA A 549 -42.43 -47.15 -2.85
CA ALA A 549 -42.24 -48.41 -3.59
C ALA A 549 -40.86 -49.09 -3.50
N SER A 550 -40.83 -50.05 -2.56
CA SER A 550 -40.54 -51.47 -2.77
C SER A 550 -39.14 -51.96 -3.17
N ASN A 551 -38.72 -52.91 -2.34
CA ASN A 551 -38.22 -54.26 -2.67
C ASN A 551 -36.71 -54.52 -2.90
N ARG A 552 -36.34 -55.64 -2.27
CA ARG A 552 -35.25 -56.59 -2.55
C ARG A 552 -33.84 -56.13 -2.18
N SER A 553 -33.27 -56.65 -1.08
CA SER A 553 -32.70 -58.00 -0.88
C SER A 553 -31.34 -58.18 -1.55
N SER A 554 -30.37 -58.63 -0.76
CA SER A 554 -29.45 -59.74 -1.07
C SER A 554 -28.00 -59.44 -0.70
N TYR A 555 -27.56 -60.13 0.36
CA TYR A 555 -26.32 -60.90 0.52
C TYR A 555 -24.97 -60.34 0.05
N GLY A 556 -23.98 -60.57 0.92
CA GLY A 556 -22.61 -60.89 0.54
C GLY A 556 -21.57 -60.21 1.44
N ARG A 557 -21.24 -60.77 2.61
CA ARG A 557 -20.06 -61.64 2.84
C ARG A 557 -18.75 -60.98 2.40
N SER A 558 -17.93 -60.55 3.37
CA SER A 558 -16.70 -61.25 3.82
C SER A 558 -15.51 -60.88 2.91
N SER A 559 -14.29 -60.63 3.36
CA SER A 559 -13.60 -60.81 4.64
C SER A 559 -12.17 -60.27 4.46
N THR A 560 -11.46 -60.15 5.58
CA THR A 560 -10.01 -60.39 5.76
C THR A 560 -9.02 -59.46 5.05
N ALA A 561 -8.26 -58.67 5.82
CA ALA A 561 -6.94 -59.03 6.38
C ALA A 561 -5.85 -58.95 5.31
N SER A 562 -4.61 -58.53 5.52
CA SER A 562 -3.83 -58.03 6.65
C SER A 562 -2.44 -57.72 6.07
N SER A 563 -1.53 -57.21 6.91
CA SER A 563 -0.06 -57.13 6.74
C SER A 563 0.46 -55.98 5.86
N SER A 564 1.19 -54.98 6.35
CA SER A 564 2.37 -54.90 7.24
C SER A 564 3.72 -55.09 6.53
N SER A 565 4.70 -54.32 7.01
CA SER A 565 6.13 -54.19 6.64
C SER A 565 6.40 -53.14 5.56
N GLY A 566 7.29 -52.16 5.72
CA GLY A 566 8.26 -51.87 6.78
C GLY A 566 9.66 -51.77 6.19
N SER A 567 10.16 -50.52 6.07
CA SER A 567 11.58 -50.09 5.98
C SER A 567 12.37 -50.67 4.79
N TYR A 568 13.43 -50.10 4.18
CA TYR A 568 14.68 -49.44 4.59
C TYR A 568 15.29 -48.83 3.29
N SER A 569 15.80 -47.60 3.29
CA SER A 569 17.22 -47.20 3.44
C SER A 569 18.18 -47.55 2.27
N SER A 570 19.17 -46.65 2.07
CA SER A 570 20.26 -46.57 1.09
C SER A 570 19.88 -45.89 -0.25
N GLY A 571 20.65 -44.99 -0.83
CA GLY A 571 22.04 -44.58 -0.58
C GLY A 571 22.71 -44.31 -1.93
N SER A 572 23.06 -43.04 -2.16
CA SER A 572 24.08 -42.49 -3.09
C SER A 572 24.81 -43.39 -4.12
N SER A 573 24.90 -42.92 -5.36
CA SER A 573 26.21 -42.76 -6.05
C SER A 573 26.11 -42.00 -7.37
N SER A 574 27.02 -41.04 -7.52
CA SER A 574 27.41 -40.31 -8.72
C SER A 574 28.14 -41.17 -9.75
N SER A 575 27.96 -40.93 -11.06
CA SER A 575 29.05 -41.11 -12.04
C SER A 575 28.83 -40.31 -13.33
N ASN A 576 29.96 -39.79 -13.80
CA ASN A 576 30.24 -38.85 -14.89
C ASN A 576 30.40 -39.55 -16.27
N LYS A 577 30.22 -38.80 -17.37
CA LYS A 577 30.64 -38.98 -18.81
C LYS A 577 29.48 -38.51 -19.72
N GLY A 578 29.63 -37.70 -20.77
CA GLY A 578 30.80 -37.30 -21.54
C GLY A 578 30.53 -37.52 -23.05
N TYR A 579 30.38 -36.42 -23.79
CA TYR A 579 30.61 -36.22 -25.24
C TYR A 579 29.56 -36.48 -26.34
N LYS A 580 29.52 -35.46 -27.22
CA LYS A 580 29.48 -35.43 -28.70
C LYS A 580 28.14 -35.33 -29.45
N SER A 581 27.83 -34.07 -29.76
CA SER A 581 27.54 -33.49 -31.08
C SER A 581 27.44 -34.40 -32.32
N THR A 582 26.38 -34.20 -33.10
CA THR A 582 26.42 -34.17 -34.58
C THR A 582 25.47 -33.11 -35.12
N SER A 583 26.04 -32.24 -35.94
CA SER A 583 25.45 -31.27 -36.86
C SER A 583 24.87 -31.95 -38.11
N THR A 584 23.78 -31.42 -38.65
CA THR A 584 23.48 -31.49 -40.10
C THR A 584 22.83 -30.19 -40.55
N SER A 585 23.53 -29.57 -41.50
CA SER A 585 23.25 -28.35 -42.24
C SER A 585 22.54 -28.65 -43.58
N SER A 586 22.20 -27.56 -44.29
CA SER A 586 21.85 -27.43 -45.72
C SER A 586 20.35 -27.61 -46.07
N SER A 587 19.72 -26.87 -46.99
CA SER A 587 20.06 -25.67 -47.77
C SER A 587 18.86 -25.27 -48.65
N SER A 588 18.65 -23.96 -48.85
CA SER A 588 18.19 -23.24 -50.07
C SER A 588 17.09 -23.78 -50.99
N SER A 589 16.08 -22.94 -51.29
CA SER A 589 15.75 -22.53 -52.67
C SER A 589 14.67 -21.44 -52.73
N SER A 590 14.94 -20.44 -53.56
CA SER A 590 14.14 -19.31 -54.03
C SER A 590 12.97 -19.68 -54.96
N SER A 591 11.93 -18.84 -55.04
CA SER A 591 11.23 -18.50 -56.30
C SER A 591 10.34 -17.25 -56.17
N SER A 592 10.33 -16.48 -57.26
CA SER A 592 9.63 -15.23 -57.56
C SER A 592 8.17 -15.46 -58.02
N SER A 593 7.29 -14.46 -57.83
CA SER A 593 6.25 -14.08 -58.81
C SER A 593 5.51 -12.82 -58.33
N GLY A 594 5.41 -11.81 -59.19
CA GLY A 594 4.60 -10.61 -58.98
C GLY A 594 3.33 -10.61 -59.83
N TYR A 595 2.32 -9.86 -59.41
CA TYR A 595 1.27 -9.33 -60.28
C TYR A 595 0.86 -7.92 -59.84
N ARG A 596 0.85 -7.02 -60.82
CA ARG A 596 0.16 -5.72 -60.82
C ARG A 596 -1.30 -5.95 -61.23
N SER A 597 -2.23 -5.19 -60.65
CA SER A 597 -3.31 -4.56 -61.42
C SER A 597 -4.03 -3.49 -60.61
N SER A 598 -4.10 -2.32 -61.22
CA SER A 598 -4.88 -1.12 -60.94
C SER A 598 -6.39 -1.32 -61.11
N SER A 599 -7.20 -0.63 -60.29
CA SER A 599 -8.43 0.01 -60.77
C SER A 599 -8.92 1.09 -59.81
N SER A 600 -9.08 2.27 -60.39
CA SER A 600 -9.68 3.51 -59.93
C SER A 600 -11.19 3.42 -59.67
N SER A 601 -11.70 4.23 -58.73
CA SER A 601 -12.85 5.10 -59.00
C SER A 601 -13.00 6.25 -58.00
N SER A 602 -13.14 7.43 -58.59
CA SER A 602 -13.50 8.76 -58.12
C SER A 602 -14.84 8.84 -57.40
N SER A 603 -15.06 9.75 -56.45
CA SER A 603 -15.62 11.10 -56.70
C SER A 603 -15.59 11.92 -55.40
N ARG A 604 -14.88 13.05 -55.35
CA ARG A 604 -15.37 14.43 -55.60
C ARG A 604 -16.54 14.87 -54.72
N SER A 605 -16.25 15.74 -53.75
CA SER A 605 -17.02 16.98 -53.57
C SER A 605 -16.13 18.05 -52.95
N SER A 606 -16.08 19.19 -53.63
CA SER A 606 -15.27 20.36 -53.39
C SER A 606 -16.04 21.42 -52.60
N SER A 607 -15.31 22.08 -51.69
CA SER A 607 -15.38 23.49 -51.28
C SER A 607 -16.39 24.41 -51.99
N SER A 608 -17.08 25.27 -51.23
CA SER A 608 -16.66 26.69 -51.05
C SER A 608 -17.78 27.57 -50.47
N SER A 609 -17.51 28.14 -49.29
CA SER A 609 -17.63 29.56 -48.89
C SER A 609 -18.81 30.46 -49.33
N SER A 610 -19.32 31.21 -48.33
CA SER A 610 -19.61 32.66 -48.32
C SER A 610 -21.08 33.14 -48.25
N SER A 611 -21.42 33.63 -47.05
CA SER A 611 -21.97 34.96 -46.73
C SER A 611 -23.41 35.39 -47.08
N ARG A 612 -24.07 35.85 -46.00
CA ARG A 612 -24.84 37.10 -45.81
C ARG A 612 -26.38 37.14 -45.98
N THR A 613 -26.97 37.66 -44.91
CA THR A 613 -28.05 38.68 -44.77
C THR A 613 -29.54 38.30 -44.73
N THR A 614 -30.10 38.64 -43.56
CA THR A 614 -31.33 39.42 -43.26
C THR A 614 -32.70 38.77 -43.08
N ARG A 615 -33.34 39.27 -42.01
CA ARG A 615 -34.76 39.65 -41.80
C ARG A 615 -35.74 38.62 -41.20
N SER A 616 -36.00 38.84 -39.91
CA SER A 616 -37.29 39.18 -39.29
C SER A 616 -38.55 38.40 -39.68
N SER A 617 -39.17 37.76 -38.67
CA SER A 617 -40.57 38.05 -38.31
C SER A 617 -40.93 37.47 -36.94
N SER A 618 -41.81 38.23 -36.30
CA SER A 618 -42.36 38.19 -34.95
C SER A 618 -43.62 37.33 -34.82
N SER A 619 -43.87 36.77 -33.62
CA SER A 619 -45.19 36.54 -32.97
C SER A 619 -45.00 35.49 -31.85
N SER A 620 -45.71 35.45 -30.73
CA SER A 620 -46.56 36.37 -29.99
C SER A 620 -46.88 35.68 -28.64
N SER A 621 -46.65 36.40 -27.55
CA SER A 621 -47.37 36.40 -26.27
C SER A 621 -48.39 35.30 -25.92
N ARG A 622 -48.24 34.72 -24.72
CA ARG A 622 -49.38 34.45 -23.82
C ARG A 622 -48.96 34.57 -22.34
N SER A 623 -49.31 35.72 -21.78
CA SER A 623 -49.31 36.06 -20.36
C SER A 623 -50.58 35.51 -19.69
N ARG A 624 -50.47 35.05 -18.44
CA ARG A 624 -51.61 34.84 -17.53
C ARG A 624 -51.31 35.56 -16.20
N SER A 625 -51.99 36.68 -15.99
CA SER A 625 -52.36 37.23 -14.68
C SER A 625 -53.86 36.89 -14.49
N SER A 626 -54.36 36.50 -13.33
CA SER A 626 -54.69 37.36 -12.19
C SER A 626 -55.46 36.52 -11.17
N SER A 627 -55.31 36.77 -9.87
CA SER A 627 -56.37 37.39 -9.06
C SER A 627 -55.92 37.58 -7.61
N SER A 628 -56.00 38.83 -7.19
CA SER A 628 -56.02 39.29 -5.81
C SER A 628 -57.42 39.07 -5.21
N GLY A 629 -57.49 38.50 -4.01
CA GLY A 629 -58.70 38.47 -3.20
C GLY A 629 -58.36 38.89 -1.78
N GLY A 630 -58.71 40.13 -1.42
CA GLY A 630 -58.75 40.61 -0.05
C GLY A 630 -60.19 40.85 0.37
N LYS A 631 -60.56 40.29 1.52
CA LYS A 631 -61.44 40.87 2.54
C LYS A 631 -60.94 40.37 3.89
#